data_AF-A0A7G2N2Y0-F1
#
_entry.id   AF-A0A7G2N2Y0-F1
#
_cell.length_a   1.000
_cell.length_b   1.000
_cell.length_c   1.000
_cell.angle_alpha   90.00
_cell.angle_beta   90.00
_cell.angle_gamma   90.00
#
_symmetry.space_group_name_H-M   'P 1'
#
loop_
_entity.id
_entity.type
_entity.pdbx_description
1 polymer ?
#
loop_
_entity_poly.entity_id
_entity_poly.type
_entity_poly.pdbx_seq_one_letter_code
_entity_poly.pdbx_strand_id
1 'polypeptide(L)'
;MSEKIPKLLPLGTAVKIKNDTSLYIIISRGFQKKNGEIISGYAGIPHPYGQNDKYKTMIISSEKIIKVVHQGHEDELDIAFTKKQIENIVEAPQNTNDAIKESDLKKDTNDVSIETESEHPYDPFYELKKKYKSS
;
A
#
# COMPACT_ATOMS: atom_id res chain seq x y z
N MET A 1 21.31 -0.87 22.88
CA MET A 1 20.16 -0.10 22.35
C MET A 1 19.19 -1.11 21.79
N SER A 2 17.96 -1.21 22.31
CA SER A 2 16.95 -2.09 21.70
C SER A 2 16.51 -1.43 20.41
N GLU A 3 16.93 -1.95 19.26
CA GLU A 3 16.44 -1.52 17.96
C GLU A 3 14.94 -1.77 17.93
N LYS A 4 14.16 -0.70 18.12
CA LYS A 4 12.71 -0.77 18.09
C LYS A 4 12.32 -0.98 16.64
N ILE A 5 12.08 -2.24 16.27
CA ILE A 5 11.67 -2.60 14.92
C ILE A 5 10.44 -1.76 14.53
N PRO A 6 10.53 -0.95 13.46
CA PRO A 6 9.44 -0.09 13.04
C PRO A 6 8.24 -0.92 12.56
N LYS A 7 7.02 -0.63 13.07
CA LYS A 7 5.77 -1.31 12.66
C LYS A 7 5.14 -0.59 11.46
N LEU A 8 4.84 -1.35 10.39
CA LEU A 8 4.07 -0.84 9.26
C LEU A 8 2.57 -0.76 9.59
N LEU A 9 1.91 0.31 9.12
CA LEU A 9 0.46 0.43 9.17
C LEU A 9 -0.17 -0.40 8.03
N PRO A 10 -1.38 -0.95 8.22
CA PRO A 10 -2.13 -1.61 7.16
C PRO A 10 -2.47 -0.68 6.00
N LEU A 11 -2.63 -1.22 4.80
CA LEU A 11 -3.11 -0.43 3.65
C LEU A 11 -4.58 -0.02 3.85
N GLY A 12 -4.95 1.13 3.32
CA GLY A 12 -6.26 1.75 3.55
C GLY A 12 -6.36 2.52 4.88
N THR A 13 -5.31 2.50 5.71
CA THR A 13 -5.26 3.27 6.95
C THR A 13 -5.36 4.77 6.67
N ALA A 14 -6.27 5.45 7.37
CA ALA A 14 -6.46 6.89 7.28
C ALA A 14 -5.69 7.62 8.37
N VAL A 15 -4.84 8.57 7.99
CA VAL A 15 -3.94 9.29 8.90
C VAL A 15 -4.02 10.79 8.72
N LYS A 16 -3.80 11.51 9.83
CA LYS A 16 -3.44 12.93 9.82
C LYS A 16 -1.94 13.08 9.96
N ILE A 17 -1.36 14.08 9.29
CA ILE A 17 0.08 14.36 9.32
C ILE A 17 0.35 15.78 9.86
N LYS A 18 1.59 16.02 10.32
CA LYS A 18 2.05 17.34 10.77
C LYS A 18 1.99 18.35 9.63
N ASN A 19 1.58 19.57 9.96
CA ASN A 19 1.53 20.72 9.05
C ASN A 19 0.61 20.55 7.82
N ASP A 20 -0.34 19.60 7.88
CA ASP A 20 -1.39 19.46 6.88
C ASP A 20 -2.73 19.19 7.58
N THR A 21 -3.80 19.84 7.11
CA THR A 21 -5.16 19.65 7.64
C THR A 21 -5.89 18.49 6.98
N SER A 22 -5.36 17.98 5.86
CA SER A 22 -5.94 16.92 5.05
C SER A 22 -5.82 15.56 5.74
N LEU A 23 -6.79 14.69 5.43
CA LEU A 23 -6.72 13.28 5.77
C LEU A 23 -6.07 12.53 4.61
N TYR A 24 -5.15 11.61 4.89
CA TYR A 24 -4.49 10.80 3.87
C TYR A 24 -4.87 9.34 4.05
N ILE A 25 -5.15 8.64 2.94
CA ILE A 25 -5.30 7.19 2.91
C ILE A 25 -3.96 6.59 2.46
N ILE A 26 -3.41 5.69 3.28
CA ILE A 26 -2.19 4.95 2.96
C ILE A 26 -2.49 3.94 1.86
N ILE A 27 -1.80 4.08 0.73
CA ILE A 27 -1.93 3.20 -0.44
C ILE A 27 -0.68 2.37 -0.71
N SER A 28 0.46 2.73 -0.12
CA SER A 28 1.65 1.89 -0.10
C SER A 28 2.43 2.09 1.20
N ARG A 29 3.26 1.11 1.54
CA ARG A 29 4.05 1.06 2.76
C ARG A 29 5.39 0.41 2.49
N GLY A 30 6.39 0.78 3.28
CA GLY A 30 7.73 0.23 3.23
C GLY A 30 8.61 0.86 4.29
N PHE A 31 9.91 0.73 4.13
CA PHE A 31 10.87 1.25 5.09
C PHE A 31 11.78 2.28 4.43
N GLN A 32 12.19 3.25 5.22
CA GLN A 32 13.05 4.36 4.80
C GLN A 32 14.21 4.44 5.78
N LYS A 33 15.41 4.73 5.28
CA LYS A 33 16.58 5.02 6.12
C LYS A 33 16.65 6.53 6.34
N LYS A 34 16.62 6.97 7.59
CA LYS A 34 16.71 8.38 7.99
C LYS A 34 17.67 8.51 9.15
N ASN A 35 18.72 9.32 8.99
CA ASN A 35 19.76 9.52 10.01
C ASN A 35 20.41 8.22 10.51
N GLY A 36 20.53 7.22 9.65
CA GLY A 36 21.07 5.89 10.00
C GLY A 36 20.05 4.95 10.65
N GLU A 37 18.87 5.43 11.03
CA GLU A 37 17.78 4.63 11.58
C GLU A 37 16.81 4.20 10.48
N ILE A 38 16.22 3.01 10.66
CA ILE A 38 15.18 2.52 9.77
C ILE A 38 13.83 2.90 10.36
N ILE A 39 13.03 3.60 9.57
CA ILE A 39 11.69 4.05 9.96
C ILE A 39 10.65 3.58 8.94
N SER A 40 9.41 3.43 9.38
CA SER A 40 8.31 3.15 8.47
C SER A 40 8.00 4.35 7.58
N GLY A 41 7.88 4.09 6.29
CA GLY A 41 7.48 5.04 5.26
C GLY A 41 6.21 4.57 4.55
N TYR A 42 5.45 5.53 4.05
CA TYR A 42 4.17 5.29 3.40
C TYR A 42 4.05 6.19 2.17
N ALA A 43 3.23 5.77 1.21
CA ALA A 43 2.65 6.69 0.24
C ALA A 43 1.16 6.83 0.52
N GLY A 44 0.67 8.06 0.51
CA GLY A 44 -0.72 8.36 0.79
C GLY A 44 -1.32 9.33 -0.22
N ILE A 45 -2.64 9.22 -0.39
CA ILE A 45 -3.44 10.09 -1.24
C ILE A 45 -4.41 10.89 -0.37
N PRO A 46 -4.64 12.18 -0.63
CA PRO A 46 -5.57 12.99 0.15
C PRO A 46 -7.02 12.53 -0.05
N HIS A 47 -7.73 12.28 1.05
CA HIS A 47 -9.16 12.06 1.12
C HIS A 47 -9.90 13.40 1.24
N PRO A 48 -11.07 13.59 0.59
CA PRO A 48 -11.80 12.62 -0.25
C PRO A 48 -11.41 12.64 -1.73
N TYR A 49 -10.40 13.42 -2.10
CA TYR A 49 -10.17 13.79 -3.51
C TYR A 49 -9.57 12.69 -4.38
N GLY A 50 -8.83 11.74 -3.80
CA GLY A 50 -8.13 10.73 -4.59
C GLY A 50 -6.92 11.30 -5.35
N GLN A 51 -6.33 10.48 -6.24
CA GLN A 51 -5.28 10.93 -7.15
C GLN A 51 -5.90 11.49 -8.43
N ASN A 52 -5.51 12.70 -8.82
CA ASN A 52 -5.92 13.36 -10.06
C ASN A 52 -4.85 14.38 -10.50
N ASP A 53 -5.20 15.32 -11.39
CA ASP A 53 -4.26 16.33 -11.88
C ASP A 53 -3.81 17.29 -10.78
N LYS A 54 -4.69 17.60 -9.82
CA LYS A 54 -4.43 18.51 -8.72
C LYS A 54 -3.81 17.81 -7.51
N TYR A 55 -4.24 16.59 -7.22
CA TYR A 55 -3.82 15.85 -6.03
C TYR A 55 -2.97 14.65 -6.44
N LYS A 56 -1.70 14.65 -6.03
CA LYS A 56 -0.76 13.55 -6.28
C LYS A 56 -0.48 12.78 -5.01
N THR A 57 0.06 11.58 -5.19
CA THR A 57 0.56 10.75 -4.10
C THR A 57 1.67 11.47 -3.34
N MET A 58 1.59 11.45 -2.01
CA MET A 58 2.56 12.05 -1.10
C MET A 58 3.32 10.95 -0.35
N ILE A 59 4.63 11.11 -0.23
CA ILE A 59 5.46 10.26 0.64
C ILE A 59 5.37 10.76 2.09
N ILE A 60 4.97 9.88 2.99
CA ILE A 60 4.70 10.15 4.41
C ILE A 60 5.65 9.31 5.25
N SER A 61 6.47 9.96 6.08
CA SER A 61 7.26 9.29 7.12
C SER A 61 6.42 9.07 8.37
N SER A 62 6.61 7.94 9.06
CA SER A 62 5.91 7.63 10.32
C SER A 62 6.01 8.74 11.38
N GLU A 63 7.14 9.45 11.45
CA GLU A 63 7.37 10.57 12.38
C GLU A 63 6.47 11.79 12.11
N LYS A 64 5.95 11.90 10.89
CA LYS A 64 5.01 12.96 10.50
C LYS A 64 3.57 12.61 10.83
N ILE A 65 3.25 11.34 11.10
CA ILE A 65 1.89 10.92 11.42
C ILE A 65 1.55 11.38 12.84
N ILE A 66 0.51 12.19 12.99
CA ILE A 66 0.05 12.68 14.30
C ILE A 66 -1.07 11.81 14.88
N LYS A 67 -1.87 11.20 14.01
CA LYS A 67 -3.04 10.42 14.42
C LYS A 67 -3.47 9.45 13.33
N VAL A 68 -3.72 8.21 13.73
CA VAL A 68 -4.50 7.25 12.93
C VAL A 68 -5.97 7.51 13.22
N VAL A 69 -6.73 7.86 12.18
CA VAL A 69 -8.17 8.17 12.27
C VAL A 69 -8.99 6.91 12.02
N HIS A 70 -8.53 6.05 11.13
CA HIS A 70 -9.13 4.75 10.83
C HIS A 70 -8.04 3.77 10.47
N GLN A 71 -8.08 2.56 11.03
CA GLN A 71 -7.14 1.50 10.69
C GLN A 71 -7.63 0.77 9.44
N GLY A 72 -6.72 0.57 8.49
CA GLY A 72 -6.98 -0.16 7.26
C GLY A 72 -7.17 -1.66 7.50
N HIS A 73 -7.38 -2.39 6.42
CA HIS A 73 -7.58 -3.84 6.47
C HIS A 73 -6.26 -4.56 6.76
N GLU A 74 -6.29 -5.47 7.74
CA GLU A 74 -5.17 -6.31 8.15
C GLU A 74 -5.69 -7.74 8.35
N ASP A 75 -5.10 -8.69 7.65
CA ASP A 75 -5.41 -10.12 7.76
C ASP A 75 -4.12 -10.93 7.97
N GLU A 76 -4.23 -12.25 8.03
CA GLU A 76 -3.09 -13.15 8.26
C GLU A 76 -2.02 -13.03 7.15
N LEU A 77 -2.45 -12.80 5.90
CA LEU A 77 -1.55 -12.60 4.76
C LEU A 77 -0.78 -11.28 4.91
N ASP A 78 -1.46 -10.21 5.31
CA ASP A 78 -0.87 -8.88 5.54
C ASP A 78 0.14 -8.89 6.69
N ILE A 79 -0.17 -9.63 7.77
CA ILE A 79 0.72 -9.83 8.92
C ILE A 79 1.98 -10.60 8.49
N ALA A 80 1.81 -11.72 7.77
CA ALA A 80 2.93 -12.52 7.30
C ALA A 80 3.83 -11.74 6.33
N PHE A 81 3.23 -10.97 5.42
CA PHE A 81 3.94 -10.09 4.50
C PHE A 81 4.77 -9.04 5.24
N THR A 82 4.17 -8.35 6.21
CA THR A 82 4.83 -7.31 7.01
C THR A 82 6.00 -7.89 7.80
N LYS A 83 5.82 -9.07 8.39
CA LYS A 83 6.87 -9.76 9.15
C LYS A 83 8.07 -10.10 8.26
N LYS A 84 7.82 -10.63 7.06
CA LYS A 84 8.89 -10.94 6.09
C LYS A 84 9.66 -9.69 5.67
N GLN A 85 9.00 -8.55 5.49
CA GLN A 85 9.70 -7.30 5.17
C GLN A 85 10.61 -6.82 6.30
N ILE A 86 10.19 -7.00 7.55
CA ILE A 86 10.99 -6.70 8.73
C ILE A 86 12.24 -7.59 8.78
N GLU A 87 12.07 -8.89 8.57
CA GLU A 87 13.18 -9.86 8.57
C GLU A 87 14.23 -9.51 7.51
N ASN A 88 13.80 -9.22 6.28
CA ASN A 88 14.70 -8.81 5.20
C ASN A 88 15.56 -7.58 5.54
N ILE A 89 15.03 -6.68 6.36
CA ILE A 89 15.74 -5.45 6.76
C ILE A 89 16.77 -5.72 7.84
N VAL A 90 16.43 -6.59 8.80
CA VAL A 90 17.35 -7.02 9.85
C VAL A 90 18.52 -7.79 9.25
N GLU A 91 18.26 -8.58 8.21
CA GLU A 91 19.28 -9.41 7.54
C GLU A 91 20.09 -8.67 6.45
N ALA A 92 19.61 -7.51 5.97
CA ALA A 92 20.28 -6.79 4.90
C ALA A 92 21.64 -6.20 5.36
N PRO A 93 22.72 -6.38 4.57
CA PRO A 93 23.98 -5.69 4.82
C PRO A 93 23.78 -4.16 4.77
N GLN A 94 24.31 -3.43 5.74
CA GLN A 94 24.13 -1.96 5.91
C GLN A 94 24.74 -1.08 4.79
N ASN A 95 25.15 -1.66 3.66
CA ASN A 95 25.79 -0.97 2.55
C ASN A 95 24.97 -1.10 1.25
N THR A 96 24.12 -0.12 0.98
CA THR A 96 23.82 0.33 -0.37
C THR A 96 23.35 1.79 -0.33
N ASN A 97 24.22 2.69 -0.77
CA ASN A 97 23.78 3.89 -1.46
C ASN A 97 23.17 3.40 -2.78
N ASP A 98 21.88 3.60 -3.01
CA ASP A 98 21.36 4.02 -4.32
C ASP A 98 19.83 4.15 -4.28
N ALA A 99 19.35 5.22 -4.93
CA ALA A 99 17.95 5.53 -5.10
C ALA A 99 17.25 4.40 -5.88
N ILE A 100 16.21 3.82 -5.31
CA ILE A 100 15.38 2.82 -5.98
C ILE A 100 14.64 3.50 -7.13
N LYS A 101 15.02 3.16 -8.37
CA LYS A 101 14.24 3.45 -9.57
C LYS A 101 13.02 2.54 -9.63
N GLU A 102 11.94 3.09 -10.15
CA GLU A 102 10.55 2.65 -10.12
C GLU A 102 10.22 1.37 -10.94
N SER A 103 11.19 0.51 -11.27
CA SER A 103 11.01 -0.51 -12.33
C SER A 103 10.84 -1.98 -11.91
N ASP A 104 10.90 -2.34 -10.62
CA ASP A 104 10.90 -3.77 -10.22
C ASP A 104 9.60 -4.24 -9.54
N LEU A 105 8.44 -3.83 -10.07
CA LEU A 105 7.19 -4.56 -9.83
C LEU A 105 7.15 -5.78 -10.76
N LYS A 106 7.72 -6.90 -10.32
CA LYS A 106 7.45 -8.20 -10.93
C LYS A 106 5.96 -8.52 -10.78
N LYS A 107 5.23 -8.43 -11.88
CA LYS A 107 3.87 -8.96 -12.00
C LYS A 107 4.00 -10.48 -12.16
N ASP A 108 3.92 -11.22 -11.05
CA ASP A 108 3.64 -12.65 -11.13
C ASP A 108 2.20 -12.82 -11.61
N THR A 109 2.00 -12.79 -12.93
CA THR A 109 0.82 -13.35 -13.57
C THR A 109 0.94 -14.87 -13.50
N ASN A 110 0.60 -15.44 -12.35
CA ASN A 110 0.11 -16.81 -12.34
C ASN A 110 -1.31 -16.77 -12.89
N ASP A 111 -1.40 -17.21 -14.15
CA ASP A 111 -2.63 -17.40 -14.91
C ASP A 111 -3.49 -18.44 -14.20
N VAL A 112 -4.36 -17.98 -13.30
CA VAL A 112 -5.43 -18.82 -12.76
C VAL A 112 -6.52 -18.83 -13.82
N SER A 113 -6.52 -19.88 -14.62
CA SER A 113 -7.64 -20.22 -15.50
C SER A 113 -8.87 -20.50 -14.63
N ILE A 114 -9.69 -19.47 -14.41
CA ILE A 114 -11.02 -19.63 -13.82
C ILE A 114 -11.89 -20.23 -14.93
N GLU A 115 -12.19 -21.51 -14.80
CA GLU A 115 -13.20 -22.18 -15.62
C GLU A 115 -14.51 -21.41 -15.47
N THR A 116 -14.97 -20.78 -16.56
CA THR A 116 -16.26 -20.10 -16.61
C THR A 116 -17.37 -21.13 -16.63
N GLU A 117 -17.81 -21.55 -15.45
CA GLU A 117 -19.11 -22.19 -15.30
C GLU A 117 -20.16 -21.08 -15.21
N SER A 118 -20.79 -20.79 -16.34
CA SER A 118 -21.95 -19.91 -16.41
C SER A 118 -23.14 -20.61 -15.75
N GLU A 119 -23.74 -19.98 -14.75
CA GLU A 119 -25.20 -19.74 -14.59
C GLU A 119 -25.55 -19.33 -13.16
N HIS A 120 -25.68 -18.03 -12.87
CA HIS A 120 -26.61 -17.57 -11.81
C HIS A 120 -27.13 -16.14 -12.04
N PRO A 121 -28.36 -15.85 -11.57
CA PRO A 121 -29.23 -14.78 -12.10
C PRO A 121 -29.04 -13.39 -11.45
N TYR A 122 -27.97 -13.15 -10.70
CA TYR A 122 -27.78 -11.88 -9.98
C TYR A 122 -26.40 -11.25 -10.24
N ASP A 123 -25.99 -11.19 -11.51
CA ASP A 123 -24.94 -10.27 -11.92
C ASP A 123 -25.58 -8.94 -12.34
N PRO A 124 -25.43 -7.83 -11.58
CA PRO A 124 -26.02 -6.53 -11.91
C PRO A 124 -25.47 -5.93 -13.22
N PHE A 125 -24.43 -6.52 -13.81
CA PHE A 125 -23.85 -6.12 -15.09
C PHE A 125 -24.14 -7.09 -16.24
N TYR A 126 -25.03 -8.07 -16.05
CA TYR A 126 -25.34 -9.08 -17.06
C TYR A 126 -25.82 -8.48 -18.39
N GLU A 127 -26.75 -7.51 -18.33
CA GLU A 127 -27.27 -6.85 -19.52
C GLU A 127 -26.21 -6.03 -20.25
N LEU A 128 -25.31 -5.40 -19.49
CA LEU A 128 -24.21 -4.61 -20.04
C LEU A 128 -23.30 -5.52 -20.89
N LYS A 129 -22.92 -6.69 -20.34
CA LYS A 129 -22.05 -7.66 -21.01
C LYS A 129 -22.67 -8.19 -22.31
N LYS A 130 -23.98 -8.40 -22.35
CA LYS A 130 -24.68 -8.82 -23.58
C LYS A 130 -24.62 -7.75 -24.65
N LYS A 131 -24.86 -6.49 -24.31
CA LYS A 131 -24.92 -5.37 -25.26
C LYS A 131 -23.60 -5.17 -26.01
N TYR A 132 -22.46 -5.38 -25.35
CA TYR A 132 -21.14 -5.25 -25.97
C TYR A 132 -20.64 -6.50 -26.71
N LYS A 133 -21.29 -7.66 -26.55
CA LYS A 133 -20.99 -8.87 -27.34
C LYS A 133 -21.67 -8.90 -28.70
N SER A 134 -22.67 -8.05 -28.92
CA SER A 134 -23.48 -7.98 -30.14
C SER A 134 -23.16 -6.78 -31.05
N SER A 135 -21.99 -6.16 -30.89
CA SER A 135 -21.42 -5.15 -31.80
C SER A 135 -20.08 -5.64 -32.32
#